data_AF-H0ACS9-F1
#
_entry.id   AF-H0ACS9-F1
#
_cell.length_a   1.000
_cell.length_b   1.000
_cell.length_c   1.000
_cell.angle_alpha   90.00
_cell.angle_beta   90.00
_cell.angle_gamma   90.00
#
_symmetry.space_group_name_H-M   'P 1'
#
loop_
_entity.id
_entity.type
_entity.pdbx_description
1 polymer ?
#
loop_
_entity_poly.entity_id
_entity_poly.type
_entity_poly.pdbx_seq_one_letter_code
_entity_poly.pdbx_strand_id
1 'polypeptide(L)'
;MFDYGSVNLYISKLVALEAAIATVFFINDHFAFSEFDKKAFAILRTNLVRAGGTLISFSGLYIGVELGLHYMIANTIGVGLGSMFNYYFERLKTWNSI
;
A
#
# COMPACT_ATOMS: atom_id res chain seq x y z
N MET A 1 -26.81 2.79 8.99
CA MET A 1 -25.36 2.48 8.97
C MET A 1 -25.28 0.98 8.78
N PHE A 2 -24.65 0.50 7.70
CA PHE A 2 -24.63 -0.93 7.34
C PHE A 2 -23.78 -1.69 8.35
N ASP A 3 -24.40 -2.25 9.38
CA ASP A 3 -23.76 -3.11 10.38
C ASP A 3 -24.13 -4.55 10.06
N TYR A 4 -23.34 -5.19 9.20
CA TYR A 4 -23.40 -6.63 9.00
C TYR A 4 -22.33 -7.24 9.92
N GLY A 5 -22.76 -7.74 11.09
CA GLY A 5 -21.92 -8.57 11.97
C GLY A 5 -21.54 -7.96 13.33
N SER A 6 -21.99 -6.76 13.69
CA SER A 6 -21.74 -6.13 15.01
C SER A 6 -20.26 -5.94 15.38
N VAL A 7 -19.36 -6.01 14.40
CA VAL A 7 -17.93 -5.81 14.61
C VAL A 7 -17.63 -4.32 14.56
N ASN A 8 -16.91 -3.81 15.56
CA ASN A 8 -16.50 -2.41 15.64
C ASN A 8 -15.87 -1.94 14.31
N LEU A 9 -16.28 -0.75 13.82
CA LEU A 9 -15.85 -0.19 12.54
C LEU A 9 -14.32 -0.10 12.40
N TYR A 10 -13.63 0.32 13.46
CA TYR A 10 -12.18 0.48 13.45
C TYR A 10 -11.46 -0.86 13.40
N ILE A 11 -11.98 -1.85 14.15
CA ILE A 11 -11.47 -3.23 14.11
C ILE A 11 -11.65 -3.80 12.70
N SER A 12 -12.84 -3.66 12.11
CA SER A 12 -13.13 -4.14 10.76
C SER A 12 -12.22 -3.50 9.72
N LYS A 13 -11.95 -2.19 9.82
CA LYS A 13 -10.99 -1.50 8.94
C LYS A 13 -9.57 -2.00 9.10
N LEU A 14 -9.12 -2.23 10.33
CA LEU A 14 -7.77 -2.74 10.60
C LEU A 14 -7.60 -4.15 10.03
N VAL A 15 -8.58 -5.03 10.25
CA VAL A 15 -8.56 -6.39 9.68
C VAL A 15 -8.57 -6.35 8.15
N ALA A 16 -9.41 -5.51 7.54
CA ALA A 16 -9.44 -5.36 6.09
C ALA A 16 -8.11 -4.83 5.53
N LEU A 17 -7.47 -3.90 6.22
CA LEU A 17 -6.16 -3.36 5.84
C LEU A 17 -5.08 -4.44 5.87
N GLU A 18 -4.95 -5.17 6.98
CA GLU A 18 -3.95 -6.23 7.11
C GLU A 18 -4.20 -7.36 6.11
N ALA A 19 -5.46 -7.73 5.87
CA ALA A 19 -5.82 -8.72 4.85
C ALA A 19 -5.42 -8.26 3.44
N ALA A 20 -5.61 -6.98 3.11
CA ALA A 20 -5.18 -6.42 1.83
C ALA A 20 -3.64 -6.44 1.68
N ILE A 21 -2.91 -6.08 2.74
CA ILE A 21 -1.45 -6.10 2.74
C ILE A 21 -0.93 -7.54 2.59
N ALA A 22 -1.50 -8.49 3.33
CA ALA A 22 -1.15 -9.91 3.22
C ALA A 22 -1.43 -10.44 1.80
N THR A 23 -2.58 -10.09 1.21
CA THR A 23 -2.93 -10.48 -0.15
C THR A 23 -1.90 -9.98 -1.16
N VAL A 24 -1.54 -8.70 -1.09
CA VAL A 24 -0.51 -8.11 -1.97
C VAL A 24 0.85 -8.76 -1.74
N PHE A 25 1.22 -9.04 -0.49
CA PHE A 25 2.46 -9.74 -0.17
C PHE A 25 2.53 -11.11 -0.86
N PHE A 26 1.48 -11.91 -0.76
CA PHE A 26 1.44 -13.23 -1.39
C PHE A 26 1.42 -13.15 -2.92
N ILE A 27 0.70 -12.18 -3.50
CA ILE A 27 0.73 -11.96 -4.95
C ILE A 27 2.14 -11.59 -5.40
N ASN A 28 2.81 -10.70 -4.68
CA ASN A 28 4.19 -10.30 -4.98
C ASN A 28 5.15 -11.49 -4.89
N ASP A 29 4.98 -12.33 -3.86
CA ASP A 29 5.79 -13.53 -3.63
C ASP A 29 5.64 -14.59 -4.74
N HIS A 30 4.41 -14.81 -5.21
CA HIS A 30 4.13 -15.89 -6.18
C HIS A 30 4.22 -15.44 -7.64
N PHE A 31 4.15 -14.14 -7.89
CA PHE A 31 4.14 -13.59 -9.25
C PHE A 31 5.25 -12.57 -9.47
N ALA A 32 5.11 -11.36 -8.92
CA ALA A 32 5.95 -10.22 -9.31
C ALA A 32 7.43 -10.38 -8.97
N PHE A 33 7.74 -11.08 -7.88
CA PHE A 33 9.10 -11.30 -7.38
C PHE A 33 9.40 -12.78 -7.11
N SER A 34 8.69 -13.68 -7.80
CA SER A 34 8.81 -15.14 -7.63
C SER A 34 10.21 -15.69 -7.87
N GLU A 35 11.03 -14.98 -8.67
CA GLU A 35 12.43 -15.35 -8.95
C GLU A 35 13.43 -14.84 -7.90
N PHE A 36 12.98 -14.06 -6.91
CA PHE A 36 13.85 -13.42 -5.92
C PHE A 36 13.58 -13.93 -4.51
N ASP A 37 14.65 -14.08 -3.74
CA ASP A 37 14.52 -14.45 -2.33
C ASP A 37 13.92 -13.32 -1.49
N LYS A 38 13.09 -13.71 -0.53
CA LYS A 38 12.58 -12.85 0.55
C LYS A 38 13.67 -12.53 1.54
N LYS A 39 13.84 -11.26 1.89
CA LYS A 39 14.69 -10.86 3.02
C LYS A 39 13.99 -11.17 4.36
N ALA A 40 14.75 -11.41 5.43
CA ALA A 40 14.20 -11.70 6.77
C ALA A 40 13.19 -10.65 7.23
N PHE A 41 12.02 -11.02 7.78
CA PHE A 41 10.94 -10.08 8.12
C PHE A 41 10.27 -9.38 6.90
N ALA A 42 10.24 -10.03 5.74
CA ALA A 42 9.64 -9.47 4.51
C ALA A 42 8.22 -8.91 4.69
N ILE A 43 7.36 -9.59 5.46
CA ILE A 43 5.98 -9.12 5.72
C ILE A 43 5.94 -7.81 6.55
N LEU A 44 6.86 -7.65 7.51
CA LEU A 44 6.98 -6.39 8.27
C LEU A 44 7.53 -5.27 7.39
N ARG A 45 8.47 -5.59 6.50
CA ARG A 45 8.98 -4.61 5.53
C ARG A 45 7.92 -4.19 4.52
N THR A 46 7.10 -5.12 4.06
CA THR A 46 5.94 -4.83 3.19
C THR A 46 5.02 -3.84 3.87
N ASN A 47 4.66 -4.08 5.15
CA ASN A 47 3.86 -3.15 5.94
C ASN A 47 4.47 -1.74 6.01
N LEU A 48 5.78 -1.63 6.27
CA LEU A 48 6.48 -0.34 6.32
C LEU A 48 6.51 0.36 4.96
N VAL A 49 6.80 -0.36 3.88
CA VAL A 49 6.79 0.19 2.52
C VAL A 49 5.39 0.69 2.16
N ARG A 50 4.35 -0.12 2.45
CA ARG A 50 2.96 0.25 2.21
C ARG A 50 2.52 1.47 3.01
N ALA A 51 2.96 1.61 4.25
CA ALA A 51 2.71 2.81 5.04
C ALA A 51 3.29 4.05 4.34
N GLY A 52 4.52 3.96 3.84
CA GLY A 52 5.15 5.04 3.06
C GLY A 52 4.40 5.39 1.77
N GLY A 53 4.04 4.39 0.96
CA GLY A 53 3.26 4.62 -0.27
C GLY A 53 1.86 5.20 0.00
N THR A 54 1.24 4.80 1.11
CA THR A 54 -0.05 5.35 1.56
C THR A 54 0.10 6.82 1.95
N LEU A 55 1.12 7.17 2.74
CA LEU A 55 1.42 8.56 3.09
C LEU A 55 1.67 9.44 1.86
N ILE A 56 2.40 8.94 0.86
CA ILE A 56 2.61 9.64 -0.41
C ILE A 56 1.29 9.84 -1.15
N SER A 57 0.44 8.82 -1.18
CA SER A 57 -0.87 8.90 -1.85
C SER A 57 -1.77 9.96 -1.21
N PHE A 58 -1.87 9.97 0.12
CA PHE A 58 -2.61 10.99 0.87
C PHE A 58 -2.03 12.39 0.68
N SER A 59 -0.70 12.51 0.73
CA SER A 59 -0.03 13.80 0.53
C SER A 59 -0.25 14.34 -0.88
N GLY A 60 -0.18 13.48 -1.90
CA GLY A 60 -0.42 13.86 -3.29
C GLY A 60 -1.86 14.32 -3.54
N LEU A 61 -2.83 13.65 -2.92
CA LEU A 61 -4.23 14.11 -2.93
C LEU A 61 -4.35 15.49 -2.27
N TYR A 62 -3.85 15.65 -1.04
CA TYR A 62 -3.96 16.89 -0.29
C TYR A 62 -3.31 18.06 -1.04
N ILE A 63 -2.05 17.91 -1.43
CA ILE A 63 -1.31 18.94 -2.17
C ILE A 63 -1.99 19.25 -3.51
N GLY A 64 -2.45 18.23 -4.24
CA GLY A 64 -3.12 18.44 -5.52
C GLY A 64 -4.40 19.26 -5.39
N VAL A 65 -5.21 19.01 -4.35
CA VAL A 65 -6.43 19.78 -4.07
C VAL A 65 -6.09 21.22 -3.66
N GLU A 66 -5.09 21.43 -2.81
CA GLU A 66 -4.61 22.77 -2.43
C GLU A 66 -4.11 23.58 -3.64
N LEU A 67 -3.53 22.90 -4.64
CA LEU A 67 -3.13 23.50 -5.92
C LEU A 67 -4.29 23.73 -6.90
N GLY A 68 -5.53 23.44 -6.49
CA GLY A 68 -6.74 23.66 -7.28
C GLY A 68 -7.07 22.53 -8.26
N LEU A 69 -6.41 21.38 -8.18
CA LEU A 69 -6.77 20.21 -8.98
C LEU A 69 -8.10 19.63 -8.51
N HIS A 70 -8.87 19.12 -9.46
CA HIS A 70 -10.04 18.31 -9.12
C HIS A 70 -9.61 17.08 -8.32
N TYR A 71 -10.33 16.77 -7.23
CA TYR A 71 -9.94 15.74 -6.27
C TYR A 71 -9.70 14.36 -6.92
N MET A 72 -10.45 13.99 -7.96
CA MET A 72 -10.22 12.74 -8.69
C MET A 72 -8.86 12.71 -9.40
N ILE A 73 -8.45 13.84 -10.00
CA ILE A 73 -7.17 13.98 -10.69
C ILE A 73 -6.04 13.94 -9.65
N ALA A 74 -6.16 14.72 -8.58
CA ALA A 74 -5.21 14.74 -7.46
C ALA A 74 -5.04 13.34 -6.83
N ASN A 75 -6.15 12.64 -6.57
CA ASN A 75 -6.13 11.29 -6.01
C ASN A 75 -5.45 10.29 -6.96
N THR A 76 -5.74 10.37 -8.25
CA THR A 76 -5.13 9.48 -9.25
C THR A 76 -3.61 9.67 -9.30
N ILE A 77 -3.14 10.92 -9.29
CA ILE A 77 -1.71 11.24 -9.25
C ILE A 77 -1.09 10.73 -7.95
N GLY A 78 -1.71 11.02 -6.81
CA GLY A 78 -1.23 10.59 -5.49
C GLY A 78 -1.08 9.07 -5.41
N VAL A 79 -2.14 8.32 -5.74
CA VAL A 79 -2.12 6.85 -5.76
C VAL A 79 -1.09 6.31 -6.75
N GLY A 80 -0.95 6.93 -7.92
CA GLY A 80 0.07 6.58 -8.91
C GLY A 80 1.49 6.69 -8.32
N LEU A 81 1.83 7.85 -7.75
CA LEU A 81 3.13 8.09 -7.12
C LEU A 81 3.38 7.15 -5.92
N GLY A 82 2.38 6.96 -5.06
CA GLY A 82 2.45 6.03 -3.95
C GLY A 82 2.66 4.58 -4.40
N SER A 83 2.04 4.18 -5.51
CA SER A 83 2.21 2.85 -6.11
C SER A 83 3.61 2.66 -6.71
N MET A 84 4.16 3.69 -7.37
CA MET A 84 5.54 3.66 -7.88
C MET A 84 6.57 3.55 -6.74
N PHE A 85 6.39 4.35 -5.68
CA PHE A 85 7.21 4.25 -4.46
C PHE A 85 7.18 2.83 -3.89
N ASN A 86 5.97 2.31 -3.73
CA ASN A 86 5.72 0.97 -3.26
C ASN A 86 6.47 -0.08 -4.09
N TYR A 87 6.32 -0.09 -5.41
CA TYR A 87 7.04 -1.03 -6.29
C TYR A 87 8.56 -0.94 -6.11
N TYR A 88 9.11 0.28 -6.16
CA TYR A 88 10.55 0.49 -6.06
C TYR A 88 11.12 0.02 -4.73
N PHE A 89 10.46 0.33 -3.61
CA PHE A 89 10.94 -0.04 -2.29
C PHE A 89 10.68 -1.50 -1.93
N GLU A 90 9.60 -2.13 -2.41
CA GLU A 90 9.44 -3.59 -2.29
C GLU A 90 10.63 -4.28 -2.94
N ARG A 91 10.95 -3.87 -4.17
CA ARG A 91 12.08 -4.40 -4.94
C ARG A 91 13.40 -4.29 -4.17
N LEU A 92 13.70 -3.13 -3.56
CA LEU A 92 14.97 -2.90 -2.86
C LEU A 92 15.03 -3.45 -1.42
N LYS A 93 13.93 -3.38 -0.68
CA LYS A 93 13.92 -3.60 0.79
C LYS A 93 13.26 -4.91 1.19
N THR A 94 12.31 -5.42 0.41
CA THR A 94 11.61 -6.67 0.73
C THR A 94 12.23 -7.86 0.00
N TRP A 95 12.59 -7.68 -1.27
CA TRP A 95 13.10 -8.72 -2.16
C TRP A 95 14.60 -8.55 -2.46
N ASN A 96 15.33 -9.64 -2.68
CA ASN A 96 16.72 -9.64 -3.16
C ASN A 96 16.78 -9.54 -4.69
N SER A 97 16.27 -8.43 -5.24
CA SER A 97 16.14 -8.25 -6.69
C SER A 97 17.14 -7.27 -7.31
N ILE A 98 18.26 -7.10 -6.60
CA ILE A 98 19.46 -6.35 -6.99
C ILE A 98 20.62 -7.32 -7.03
#